data_AF-A0A318TUC9-F1
#
_entry.id   AF-A0A318TUC9-F1
#
_cell.length_a   1.000
_cell.length_b   1.000
_cell.length_c   1.000
_cell.angle_alpha   90.00
_cell.angle_beta   90.00
_cell.angle_gamma   90.00
#
_symmetry.space_group_name_H-M   'P 1'
#
loop_
_entity.id
_entity.type
_entity.pdbx_description
1 polymer ?
#
loop_
_entity_poly.entity_id
_entity_poly.type
_entity_poly.pdbx_seq_one_letter_code
_entity_poly.pdbx_strand_id
1 'polypeptide(L)'
;MKHSDSISSIQLAVILISTMLGVSLLILPKMVTEFVGVAAPLATLMGLFISFLGMMAFALLGKRFPKETLIGYNKTILGKVFGNIFNIIFMVITLVLFGLEARQFAEVLAGALLPNTPIYVSIFLMIVICASINFSNVSTFAYIHFFIFHL
;
A
#
# COMPACT_ATOMS: atom_id res chain seq x y z
N MET A 1 30.33 7.94 -7.72
CA MET A 1 30.13 6.57 -7.20
C MET A 1 28.64 6.28 -7.22
N LYS A 2 28.22 5.25 -7.96
CA LYS A 2 26.80 4.89 -8.14
C LYS A 2 26.41 4.05 -6.91
N HIS A 3 25.78 4.66 -5.90
CA HIS A 3 25.20 3.89 -4.80
C HIS A 3 24.16 2.96 -5.42
N SER A 4 24.40 1.65 -5.33
CA SER A 4 23.36 0.67 -5.63
C SER A 4 22.29 0.86 -4.56
N ASP A 5 21.17 1.51 -4.91
CA ASP A 5 19.96 1.64 -4.07
C ASP A 5 19.27 0.28 -3.87
N SER A 6 20.02 -0.72 -3.44
CA SER A 6 19.53 -2.05 -3.12
C SER A 6 19.18 -2.10 -1.64
N ILE A 7 17.90 -2.23 -1.35
CA ILE A 7 17.38 -2.47 -0.01
C ILE A 7 17.51 -3.96 0.36
N SER A 8 17.78 -4.23 1.64
CA SER A 8 17.80 -5.60 2.18
C SER A 8 16.40 -6.22 2.17
N SER A 9 16.31 -7.55 2.14
CA SER A 9 15.03 -8.27 2.27
C SER A 9 14.24 -7.88 3.52
N ILE A 10 14.94 -7.60 4.63
CA ILE A 10 14.31 -7.14 5.87
C ILE A 10 13.74 -5.72 5.69
N GLN A 11 14.50 -4.82 5.05
CA GLN A 11 14.02 -3.46 4.77
C GLN A 11 12.81 -3.46 3.84
N LEU A 12 12.81 -4.32 2.82
CA LEU A 12 11.64 -4.52 1.96
C LEU A 12 10.45 -5.06 2.75
N ALA A 13 10.65 -6.06 3.60
CA ALA A 13 9.58 -6.62 4.44
C ALA A 13 8.99 -5.56 5.36
N VAL A 14 9.82 -4.73 6.00
CA VAL A 14 9.35 -3.64 6.87
C VAL A 14 8.55 -2.62 6.07
N ILE A 15 9.00 -2.19 4.88
CA ILE A 15 8.22 -1.30 4.03
C ILE A 15 6.85 -1.91 3.69
N LEU A 16 6.80 -3.18 3.30
CA LEU A 16 5.55 -3.86 2.96
C LEU A 16 4.61 -3.94 4.17
N ILE A 17 5.13 -4.31 5.34
CA ILE A 17 4.33 -4.40 6.56
C ILE A 17 3.80 -3.02 6.96
N SER A 18 4.68 -2.01 7.04
CA SER A 18 4.28 -0.65 7.42
C SER A 18 3.29 -0.01 6.45
N THR A 19 3.37 -0.32 5.15
CA THR A 19 2.39 0.17 4.17
C THR A 19 1.04 -0.53 4.26
N MET A 20 1.01 -1.78 4.76
CA MET A 20 -0.23 -2.50 5.05
C MET A 20 -0.86 -2.09 6.40
N LEU A 21 -0.06 -1.72 7.39
CA LEU A 21 -0.50 -1.26 8.72
C LEU A 21 -0.97 0.21 8.68
N GLY A 22 -1.89 0.52 7.76
CA GLY A 22 -2.52 1.85 7.63
C GLY A 22 -3.84 1.97 8.39
N VAL A 23 -4.64 2.97 8.02
CA VAL A 23 -5.99 3.21 8.59
C VAL A 23 -6.91 2.01 8.35
N SER A 24 -6.72 1.32 7.22
CA SER A 24 -7.43 0.09 6.86
C SER A 24 -7.35 -1.01 7.93
N LEU A 25 -6.26 -1.11 8.71
CA LEU A 25 -6.14 -2.12 9.76
C LEU A 25 -7.11 -1.90 10.93
N LEU A 26 -7.52 -0.66 11.19
CA LEU A 26 -8.48 -0.34 12.25
C LEU A 26 -9.92 -0.60 11.82
N ILE A 27 -10.20 -0.43 10.52
CA ILE A 27 -11.55 -0.54 9.94
C ILE A 27 -11.90 -2.01 9.64
N LEU A 28 -10.94 -2.80 9.15
CA LEU A 28 -11.15 -4.18 8.73
C LEU A 28 -11.69 -5.10 9.84
N PRO A 29 -11.13 -5.15 11.07
CA PRO A 29 -11.63 -6.01 12.13
C PRO A 29 -13.07 -5.66 12.52
N LYS A 30 -13.39 -4.36 12.56
CA LYS A 30 -14.74 -3.87 12.83
C LYS A 30 -15.73 -4.35 11.76
N MET A 31 -15.39 -4.15 10.48
CA MET A 31 -16.21 -4.62 9.36
C MET A 31 -16.43 -6.13 9.41
N VAL A 32 -15.35 -6.91 9.56
CA VAL A 32 -15.42 -8.37 9.58
C VAL A 32 -16.28 -8.86 10.75
N THR A 33 -16.18 -8.23 11.92
CA THR A 33 -17.00 -8.57 13.10
C THR A 33 -18.47 -8.17 12.90
N GLU A 34 -18.76 -7.04 12.25
CA GLU A 34 -20.15 -6.64 11.94
C GLU A 34 -20.82 -7.60 10.95
N PHE A 35 -20.08 -8.10 9.95
CA PHE A 35 -20.63 -9.02 8.95
C PHE A 35 -20.71 -10.48 9.41
N VAL A 36 -19.71 -10.96 10.16
CA VAL A 36 -19.50 -12.40 10.44
C VAL A 36 -19.61 -12.73 11.93
N GLY A 37 -19.72 -11.73 12.80
CA GLY A 37 -19.91 -11.88 14.24
C GLY A 37 -18.81 -12.75 14.87
N VAL A 38 -19.24 -13.80 15.56
CA VAL A 38 -18.35 -14.72 16.30
C VAL A 38 -17.39 -15.49 15.38
N ALA A 39 -17.71 -15.66 14.09
CA ALA A 39 -16.86 -16.33 13.13
C ALA A 39 -15.79 -15.41 12.48
N ALA A 40 -15.67 -14.15 12.92
CA ALA A 40 -14.66 -13.21 12.46
C ALA A 40 -13.20 -13.73 12.52
N PRO A 41 -12.75 -14.47 13.55
CA PRO A 41 -11.39 -15.03 13.58
C PRO A 41 -11.14 -16.04 12.47
N LEU A 42 -12.13 -16.89 12.17
CA LEU A 42 -12.01 -17.88 11.09
C LEU A 42 -12.00 -17.20 9.71
N ALA A 43 -12.86 -16.21 9.50
CA ALA A 43 -12.86 -15.40 8.28
C ALA A 43 -11.52 -14.68 8.07
N THR A 44 -10.94 -14.15 9.15
CA THR A 44 -9.62 -13.49 9.12
C THR A 44 -8.50 -14.46 8.79
N LEU A 45 -8.52 -15.68 9.36
CA LEU A 45 -7.56 -16.74 9.03
C LEU A 45 -7.64 -17.18 7.56
N MET A 46 -8.85 -17.29 7.01
CA MET A 46 -9.02 -17.58 5.59
C MET A 46 -8.48 -16.44 4.71
N GLY A 47 -8.76 -15.18 5.08
CA GLY A 47 -8.22 -14.01 4.41
C GLY A 47 -6.68 -13.97 4.42
N LEU A 48 -6.08 -14.33 5.56
CA LEU A 48 -4.62 -14.47 5.69
C LEU A 48 -4.07 -15.52 4.73
N PHE A 49 -4.70 -16.70 4.67
CA PHE A 49 -4.26 -17.79 3.78
C PHE A 49 -4.31 -17.40 2.30
N ILE A 50 -5.41 -16.77 1.87
CA ILE A 50 -5.58 -16.30 0.49
C ILE A 50 -4.54 -15.22 0.16
N SER A 51 -4.33 -14.27 1.09
CA SER A 51 -3.36 -13.19 0.91
C SER A 51 -1.93 -13.72 0.83
N PHE A 52 -1.59 -14.72 1.63
CA PHE A 52 -0.29 -15.39 1.60
C PHE A 52 -0.03 -16.08 0.26
N LEU A 53 -1.01 -16.81 -0.27
CA LEU A 53 -0.90 -17.41 -1.62
C LEU A 53 -0.71 -16.35 -2.70
N GLY A 54 -1.44 -15.23 -2.63
CA GLY A 54 -1.28 -14.11 -3.54
C GLY A 54 0.12 -13.51 -3.48
N MET A 55 0.62 -13.21 -2.28
CA MET A 55 1.97 -12.68 -2.07
C MET A 55 3.04 -13.63 -2.61
N MET A 56 2.89 -14.94 -2.40
CA MET A 56 3.82 -15.94 -2.92
C MET A 56 3.84 -15.97 -4.45
N ALA A 57 2.67 -15.86 -5.10
CA ALA A 57 2.58 -15.75 -6.55
C ALA A 57 3.30 -14.49 -7.07
N PHE A 58 3.05 -13.33 -6.45
CA PHE A 58 3.73 -12.08 -6.81
C PHE A 58 5.25 -12.16 -6.63
N ALA A 59 5.73 -12.77 -5.53
CA ALA A 59 7.15 -12.96 -5.29
C ALA A 59 7.80 -13.87 -6.35
N LEU A 60 7.11 -14.95 -6.75
CA LEU A 60 7.59 -15.85 -7.80
C LEU A 60 7.68 -15.15 -9.17
N LEU A 61 6.66 -14.36 -9.51
CA LEU A 61 6.67 -13.54 -10.73
C LEU A 61 7.81 -12.53 -10.72
N GLY A 62 8.01 -11.82 -9.60
CA GLY A 62 9.11 -10.87 -9.43
C GLY A 62 10.50 -11.52 -9.60
N LYS A 63 10.67 -12.75 -9.07
CA LYS A 63 11.91 -13.52 -9.26
C LYS A 63 12.11 -13.98 -10.70
N ARG A 64 11.02 -14.26 -11.42
CA ARG A 64 11.05 -14.68 -12.83
C ARG A 64 11.36 -13.52 -13.78
N PHE A 65 10.91 -12.31 -13.45
CA PHE A 65 11.11 -11.09 -14.25
C PHE A 65 11.88 -10.00 -13.47
N PRO A 66 13.14 -10.25 -13.05
CA PRO A 66 13.86 -9.37 -12.12
C PRO A 66 14.24 -8.00 -12.71
N LYS A 67 14.16 -7.84 -14.03
CA LYS A 67 14.51 -6.59 -14.75
C LYS A 67 13.29 -5.80 -15.22
N GLU A 68 12.09 -6.33 -15.04
CA GLU A 68 10.85 -5.69 -15.49
C GLU A 68 10.00 -5.28 -14.29
N THR A 69 9.38 -4.11 -14.37
CA THR A 69 8.38 -3.68 -13.39
C THR A 69 7.07 -4.42 -13.60
N LEU A 70 6.14 -4.28 -12.65
CA LEU A 70 4.78 -4.82 -12.77
C LEU A 70 4.12 -4.45 -14.11
N ILE A 71 4.28 -3.20 -14.53
CA ILE A 71 3.79 -2.68 -15.80
C ILE A 71 4.47 -3.36 -17.00
N GLY A 72 5.76 -3.68 -16.89
CA GLY A 72 6.57 -4.33 -17.91
C GLY A 72 6.17 -5.80 -18.09
N TYR A 73 6.27 -6.60 -17.03
CA TYR A 73 6.02 -8.03 -17.14
C TYR A 73 4.54 -8.34 -17.45
N ASN A 74 3.60 -7.46 -17.08
CA ASN A 74 2.20 -7.61 -17.48
C ASN A 74 2.04 -7.61 -19.02
N LYS A 75 2.82 -6.79 -19.74
CA LYS A 75 2.83 -6.78 -21.21
C LYS A 75 3.49 -8.04 -21.78
N THR A 76 4.50 -8.57 -21.09
CA THR A 76 5.21 -9.80 -21.47
C THR A 76 4.35 -11.05 -21.28
N ILE A 77 3.58 -11.12 -20.19
CA ILE A 77 2.73 -12.27 -19.85
C ILE A 77 1.41 -12.26 -20.64
N LEU A 78 0.73 -11.11 -20.72
CA LEU A 78 -0.62 -11.00 -21.31
C LEU A 78 -0.60 -10.51 -22.77
N GLY A 79 0.57 -10.12 -23.29
CA GLY A 79 0.72 -9.47 -24.58
C GLY A 79 0.49 -7.94 -24.51
N LYS A 80 0.84 -7.24 -25.59
CA LYS A 80 0.88 -5.77 -25.63
C LYS A 80 -0.49 -5.10 -25.40
N VAL A 81 -1.56 -5.65 -25.98
CA VAL A 81 -2.91 -5.06 -25.89
C VAL A 81 -3.53 -5.32 -24.52
N PHE A 82 -3.69 -6.59 -24.13
CA PHE A 82 -4.28 -6.95 -22.84
C PHE A 82 -3.42 -6.48 -21.66
N GLY A 83 -2.09 -6.55 -21.77
CA GLY A 83 -1.21 -6.03 -20.73
C GLY A 83 -1.34 -4.51 -20.55
N ASN A 84 -1.55 -3.74 -21.64
CA ASN A 84 -1.76 -2.30 -21.51
C ASN A 84 -3.12 -1.96 -20.87
N ILE A 85 -4.17 -2.68 -21.23
CA ILE A 85 -5.49 -2.55 -20.59
C ILE A 85 -5.38 -2.85 -19.09
N PHE A 86 -4.74 -3.96 -18.73
CA PHE A 86 -4.55 -4.34 -17.32
C PHE A 86 -3.76 -3.28 -16.55
N ASN A 87 -2.71 -2.71 -17.15
CA ASN A 87 -1.93 -1.64 -16.53
C ASN A 87 -2.74 -0.35 -16.31
N ILE A 88 -3.62 0.01 -17.25
CA ILE A 88 -4.52 1.16 -17.10
C ILE A 88 -5.50 0.90 -15.96
N ILE A 89 -6.13 -0.28 -15.94
CA ILE A 89 -7.06 -0.67 -14.87
C ILE A 89 -6.36 -0.63 -13.51
N PHE A 90 -5.16 -1.21 -13.43
CA PHE A 90 -4.33 -1.19 -12.22
C PHE A 90 -4.04 0.25 -11.76
N MET A 91 -3.63 1.13 -12.68
CA MET A 91 -3.36 2.53 -12.37
C MET A 91 -4.59 3.27 -11.83
N VAL A 92 -5.76 3.06 -12.45
CA VAL A 92 -7.03 3.66 -12.00
C VAL A 92 -7.41 3.15 -10.60
N ILE A 93 -7.31 1.84 -10.36
CA ILE A 93 -7.60 1.26 -9.04
C ILE A 93 -6.65 1.84 -7.99
N THR A 94 -5.35 1.91 -8.26
CA THR A 94 -4.37 2.50 -7.32
C THR A 94 -4.68 3.96 -7.04
N LEU A 95 -5.09 4.74 -8.05
CA LEU A 95 -5.46 6.14 -7.87
C LEU A 95 -6.69 6.32 -6.98
N VAL A 96 -7.72 5.48 -7.18
CA VAL A 96 -8.93 5.49 -6.35
C VAL A 96 -8.60 5.11 -4.90
N LEU A 97 -7.78 4.07 -4.71
CA LEU A 97 -7.33 3.65 -3.37
C LEU A 97 -6.52 4.75 -2.67
N PHE A 98 -5.64 5.44 -3.39
CA PHE A 98 -4.89 6.56 -2.84
C PHE A 98 -5.81 7.69 -2.34
N GLY A 99 -6.84 8.04 -3.13
CA GLY A 99 -7.84 9.03 -2.71
C GLY A 99 -8.65 8.58 -1.49
N LEU A 100 -9.00 7.29 -1.41
CA LEU A 100 -9.72 6.72 -0.27
C LEU A 100 -8.88 6.78 1.01
N GLU A 101 -7.62 6.35 0.95
CA GLU A 101 -6.69 6.39 2.09
C GLU A 101 -6.46 7.83 2.56
N ALA A 102 -6.28 8.78 1.63
CA ALA A 102 -6.14 10.19 1.98
C ALA A 102 -7.38 10.74 2.71
N ARG A 103 -8.58 10.35 2.27
CA ARG A 103 -9.83 10.72 2.94
C ARG A 103 -9.94 10.09 4.33
N GLN A 104 -9.70 8.79 4.45
CA GLN A 104 -9.79 8.07 5.73
C GLN A 104 -8.83 8.65 6.77
N PHE A 105 -7.60 8.95 6.36
CA PHE A 105 -6.65 9.58 7.25
C PHE A 105 -7.07 11.02 7.61
N ALA A 106 -7.64 11.78 6.68
CA ALA A 106 -8.16 13.12 6.98
C ALA A 106 -9.34 13.08 7.97
N GLU A 107 -10.20 12.07 7.92
CA GLU A 107 -11.28 11.85 8.90
C GLU A 107 -10.70 11.61 10.30
N VAL A 108 -9.70 10.75 10.41
CA VAL A 108 -8.99 10.49 11.68
C VAL A 108 -8.31 11.76 12.20
N LEU A 109 -7.62 12.50 11.33
CA LEU A 109 -6.92 13.73 11.69
C LEU A 109 -7.87 14.84 12.16
N ALA A 110 -8.97 15.05 11.44
CA ALA A 110 -9.99 16.03 11.81
C ALA A 110 -10.66 15.65 13.14
N GLY A 111 -10.95 14.36 13.36
CA GLY A 111 -11.54 13.87 14.60
C GLY A 111 -10.62 13.97 15.82
N ALA A 112 -9.31 13.75 15.65
CA ALA A 112 -8.36 13.70 16.75
C ALA A 112 -7.65 15.03 17.05
N LEU A 113 -7.32 15.82 16.03
CA LEU A 113 -6.42 16.98 16.15
C LEU A 113 -7.03 18.30 15.65
N LEU A 114 -7.94 18.26 14.67
CA LEU A 114 -8.53 19.47 14.08
C LEU A 114 -10.07 19.44 14.08
N PRO A 115 -10.73 19.41 15.26
CA PRO A 115 -12.17 19.18 15.38
C PRO A 115 -13.03 20.25 14.68
N ASN A 116 -12.50 21.46 14.49
CA ASN A 116 -13.21 22.58 13.88
C ASN A 116 -12.86 22.78 12.39
N THR A 117 -11.98 21.96 11.80
CA THR A 117 -11.54 22.15 10.41
C THR A 117 -12.36 21.28 9.47
N PRO A 118 -12.92 21.82 8.37
CA PRO A 118 -13.66 21.02 7.41
C PRO A 118 -12.73 20.03 6.68
N ILE A 119 -13.22 18.82 6.48
CA ILE A 119 -12.45 17.68 5.96
C ILE A 119 -11.71 17.95 4.64
N TYR A 120 -12.31 18.71 3.74
CA TYR A 120 -11.72 19.02 2.43
C TYR A 120 -10.39 19.77 2.55
N VAL A 121 -10.23 20.61 3.59
CA VAL A 121 -8.98 21.33 3.86
C VAL A 121 -7.90 20.37 4.32
N SER A 122 -8.22 19.43 5.21
CA SER A 122 -7.27 18.40 5.67
C SER A 122 -6.82 17.49 4.54
N ILE A 123 -7.74 17.06 3.66
CA ILE A 123 -7.41 16.27 2.46
C ILE A 123 -6.46 17.05 1.55
N PHE A 124 -6.79 18.31 1.25
CA PHE A 124 -5.97 19.15 0.38
C PHE A 124 -4.55 19.34 0.93
N LEU A 125 -4.43 19.70 2.21
CA LEU A 125 -3.14 19.86 2.87
C LEU A 125 -2.31 18.59 2.81
N MET A 126 -2.94 17.43 3.03
CA MET A 126 -2.22 16.16 3.02
C MET A 126 -1.70 15.80 1.62
N ILE A 127 -2.52 16.01 0.58
CA ILE A 127 -2.08 15.82 -0.81
C ILE A 127 -0.90 16.75 -1.13
N VAL A 128 -0.96 18.03 -0.72
CA VAL A 128 0.13 18.99 -0.94
C VAL A 128 1.40 18.58 -0.23
N ILE A 129 1.31 18.13 1.02
CA ILE A 129 2.46 17.62 1.79
C ILE A 129 3.06 16.39 1.08
N CYS A 130 2.24 15.40 0.73
CA CYS A 130 2.69 14.22 0.01
C CYS A 130 3.35 14.56 -1.33
N ALA A 131 2.80 15.50 -2.09
CA ALA A 131 3.35 15.94 -3.37
C ALA A 131 4.66 16.74 -3.22
N SER A 132 4.86 17.39 -2.07
CA SER A 132 6.07 18.17 -1.77
C SER A 132 7.24 17.28 -1.31
N ILE A 133 6.97 16.09 -0.79
CA ILE A 133 7.99 15.14 -0.35
C ILE A 133 8.64 14.50 -1.57
N ASN A 134 9.91 14.83 -1.80
CA ASN A 134 10.74 14.15 -2.79
C ASN A 134 11.64 13.13 -2.08
N PHE A 135 11.30 11.84 -2.19
CA PHE A 135 12.20 10.78 -1.77
C PHE A 135 13.34 10.66 -2.80
N SER A 136 14.52 11.18 -2.46
CA SER A 136 15.67 11.16 -3.36
C SER A 136 16.23 9.76 -3.59
N ASN A 137 16.15 8.86 -2.61
CA ASN A 137 16.60 7.47 -2.69
C ASN A 137 15.64 6.51 -1.96
N VAL A 138 15.50 5.29 -2.49
CA VAL A 138 14.70 4.21 -1.88
C VAL A 138 15.24 3.83 -0.49
N SER A 139 16.54 3.98 -0.28
CA SER A 139 17.19 3.76 1.02
C SER A 139 16.64 4.71 2.11
N THR A 140 16.45 5.99 1.80
CA THR A 140 15.88 6.97 2.73
C THR A 140 14.46 6.60 3.14
N PHE A 141 13.66 6.16 2.16
CA PHE A 141 12.31 5.66 2.40
C PHE A 141 12.33 4.41 3.32
N ALA A 142 13.25 3.47 3.09
CA ALA A 142 13.42 2.29 3.93
C ALA A 142 13.78 2.64 5.38
N TYR A 143 14.67 3.62 5.60
CA TYR A 143 15.05 4.04 6.95
C TYR A 143 13.89 4.68 7.72
N ILE A 144 13.05 5.49 7.07
CA ILE A 144 11.87 6.09 7.69
C ILE A 144 10.90 4.99 8.15
N HIS A 145 10.59 4.03 7.26
CA HIS A 145 9.72 2.90 7.59
C HIS A 145 10.30 2.04 8.72
N PHE A 146 11.61 1.79 8.71
CA PHE A 146 12.28 1.04 9.77
C PHE A 146 12.21 1.74 11.12
N PHE A 147 12.37 3.07 11.14
CA PHE A 147 12.21 3.88 12.35
C PHE A 147 10.77 3.84 12.87
N ILE A 148 9.78 4.03 12.01
CA ILE A 148 8.35 4.00 12.38
C ILE A 148 7.95 2.64 12.94
N PHE A 149 8.43 1.54 12.36
CA PHE A 149 8.11 0.19 12.83
C PHE A 149 8.64 -0.09 14.25
N HIS A 150 9.67 0.63 14.70
CA HIS A 150 10.26 0.45 16.02
C HIS A 150 9.65 1.38 17.10
N LEU A 151 8.85 2.37 16.70
CA LEU A 151 8.19 3.34 17.58
C LEU A 151 6.87 2.77 18.12
#